data_AF-A0A951UP94-F1
#
_entry.id   AF-A0A951UP94-F1
#
_cell.length_a   1.000
_cell.length_b   1.000
_cell.length_c   1.000
_cell.angle_alpha   90.00
_cell.angle_beta   90.00
_cell.angle_gamma   90.00
#
_symmetry.space_group_name_H-M   'P 1'
#
loop_
_entity.id
_entity.type
_entity.pdbx_description
1 polymer ?
#
loop_
_entity_poly.entity_id
_entity_poly.type
_entity_poly.pdbx_seq_one_letter_code
_entity_poly.pdbx_strand_id
1 'polypeptide(L)' 'MTARKQMALEGTEIGERIRELRQALGLTQEQLAARLGVSFPTVNRWENKHAKPSPLAMEKIEALAKRLHKAEQA' A
#
# COMPACT_ATOMS: atom_id res chain seq x y z
N MET A 1 -18.79 4.42 14.78
CA MET A 1 -18.11 5.38 13.88
C MET A 1 -16.76 5.64 14.52
N THR A 2 -15.66 4.95 14.23
CA THR A 2 -15.03 4.45 12.99
C THR A 2 -13.93 3.52 13.53
N ALA A 3 -13.60 2.32 13.06
CA ALA A 3 -13.24 1.93 11.72
C ALA A 3 -13.06 0.40 11.72
N ARG A 4 -14.15 -0.35 11.56
CA ARG A 4 -14.07 -1.77 11.18
C ARG A 4 -14.77 -1.90 9.84
N LYS A 5 -14.26 -1.18 8.83
CA LYS A 5 -14.75 -1.35 7.46
C LYS A 5 -14.06 -2.58 6.89
N GLN A 6 -14.76 -3.69 7.10
CA GLN A 6 -14.62 -4.98 6.46
C GLN A 6 -14.10 -4.86 5.02
N MET A 7 -13.13 -5.73 4.73
CA MET A 7 -12.52 -6.05 3.44
C MET A 7 -13.58 -6.39 2.36
N ALA A 8 -14.21 -5.38 1.77
CA ALA A 8 -15.17 -5.56 0.70
C ALA A 8 -15.00 -4.46 -0.34
N LEU A 9 -14.08 -4.69 -1.28
CA LEU A 9 -14.11 -4.02 -2.57
C LEU A 9 -13.70 -5.05 -3.64
N GLU A 10 -14.71 -5.75 -4.14
CA GLU A 10 -14.67 -6.50 -5.38
C GLU A 10 -14.26 -5.54 -6.50
N GLY A 11 -13.10 -5.79 -7.11
CA GLY A 11 -12.55 -4.97 -8.21
C GLY A 11 -11.56 -3.87 -7.83
N THR A 12 -10.85 -3.98 -6.70
CA THR A 12 -9.89 -2.97 -6.23
C THR A 12 -8.70 -2.78 -7.17
N GLU A 13 -8.60 -1.60 -7.77
CA GLU A 13 -7.43 -1.18 -8.52
C GLU A 13 -6.19 -1.17 -7.62
N ILE A 14 -5.02 -1.43 -8.21
CA ILE A 14 -3.76 -1.55 -7.47
C ILE A 14 -3.45 -0.34 -6.57
N GLY A 15 -3.87 0.87 -6.99
CA GLY A 15 -3.71 2.09 -6.21
C GLY A 15 -4.43 2.07 -4.87
N GLU A 16 -5.64 1.49 -4.82
CA GLU A 16 -6.43 1.38 -3.60
C GLU A 16 -5.77 0.38 -2.63
N ARG A 17 -5.29 -0.75 -3.14
CA ARG A 17 -4.55 -1.75 -2.33
C ARG A 17 -3.28 -1.17 -1.71
N ILE A 18 -2.57 -0.31 -2.44
CA ILE A 18 -1.38 0.39 -1.92
C ILE A 18 -1.77 1.35 -0.79
N ARG A 19 -2.85 2.10 -0.97
CA ARG A 19 -3.38 3.01 0.04
C ARG A 19 -3.82 2.27 1.29
N GLU A 20 -4.52 1.15 1.15
CA GLU A 20 -4.95 0.30 2.27
C GLU A 20 -3.76 -0.26 3.04
N LEU A 21 -2.76 -0.81 2.35
CA LEU A 21 -1.52 -1.28 2.98
C LEU A 21 -0.83 -0.16 3.76
N ARG A 22 -0.75 1.04 3.16
CA ARG A 22 -0.16 2.21 3.81
C ARG A 22 -0.88 2.59 5.09
N GLN A 23 -2.22 2.64 5.03
CA GLN A 23 -3.07 2.97 6.17
C GLN A 23 -2.98 1.92 7.28
N ALA A 24 -2.96 0.63 6.92
CA ALA A 24 -2.78 -0.47 7.87
C ALA A 24 -1.44 -0.39 8.62
N LEU A 25 -0.40 0.13 7.97
CA LEU A 25 0.92 0.37 8.57
C LEU A 25 1.03 1.72 9.31
N GLY A 26 -0.02 2.55 9.31
CA GLY A 26 0.00 3.89 9.90
C GLY A 26 0.98 4.87 9.22
N LEU A 27 1.30 4.66 7.94
CA LEU A 27 2.30 5.44 7.22
C LEU A 27 1.70 6.62 6.43
N THR A 28 2.47 7.69 6.32
CA THR A 28 2.29 8.73 5.30
C THR A 28 2.75 8.22 3.93
N GLN A 29 2.35 8.91 2.85
CA GLN A 29 2.79 8.53 1.50
C GLN A 29 4.30 8.66 1.34
N GLU A 30 4.90 9.67 2.00
CA GLU A 30 6.34 9.91 2.08
C GLU A 30 7.07 8.76 2.79
N GLN A 31 6.54 8.31 3.92
CA GLN A 31 7.12 7.18 4.65
C GLN A 31 7.03 5.86 3.87
N LEU A 32 5.90 5.62 3.20
CA LEU A 32 5.77 4.47 2.30
C LEU A 32 6.76 4.57 1.14
N ALA A 33 6.89 5.74 0.52
CA ALA A 33 7.83 5.98 -0.56
C ALA A 33 9.28 5.71 -0.13
N ALA A 34 9.69 6.24 1.03
CA ALA A 34 10.99 5.98 1.61
C ALA A 34 11.25 4.48 1.83
N ARG A 35 10.24 3.74 2.32
CA ARG A 35 10.37 2.30 2.58
C ARG A 35 10.43 1.46 1.30
N LEU A 36 9.77 1.91 0.22
CA LEU A 36 9.82 1.28 -1.09
C LEU A 36 11.04 1.71 -1.93
N GLY A 37 11.76 2.75 -1.49
CA GLY A 37 12.89 3.33 -2.22
C GLY A 37 12.46 4.08 -3.48
N VAL A 38 11.32 4.77 -3.42
CA VAL A 38 10.79 5.61 -4.51
C VAL A 38 10.47 7.02 -3.99
N SER A 39 10.16 7.94 -4.88
CA SER A 39 9.78 9.30 -4.49
C SER A 39 8.29 9.39 -4.08
N PHE A 40 7.95 10.35 -3.21
CA PHE A 40 6.56 10.64 -2.84
C PHE A 40 5.60 10.79 -4.03
N PRO A 41 5.94 11.57 -5.09
CA PRO A 41 5.04 11.71 -6.25
C PRO A 41 4.75 10.39 -6.95
N THR A 42 5.66 9.41 -6.84
CA THR A 42 5.48 8.08 -7.42
C THR A 42 4.38 7.32 -6.68
N VAL A 43 4.42 7.30 -5.35
CA VAL A 43 3.34 6.70 -4.52
C VAL A 43 2.03 7.44 -4.71
N ASN A 44 2.06 8.79 -4.74
CA ASN A 44 0.86 9.59 -4.98
C ASN A 44 0.19 9.28 -6.33
N ARG A 45 0.97 9.09 -7.41
CA ARG A 45 0.41 8.68 -8.72
C ARG A 45 -0.16 7.27 -8.69
N TRP A 46 0.45 6.35 -7.96
CA TRP A 46 -0.08 4.98 -7.82
C TRP A 46 -1.42 4.98 -7.09
N GLU A 47 -1.49 5.62 -5.93
CA GLU A 47 -2.72 5.66 -5.11
C GLU A 47 -3.87 6.40 -5.79
N ASN A 48 -3.57 7.34 -6.69
CA ASN A 48 -4.57 8.09 -7.46
C ASN A 48 -4.76 7.58 -8.89
N LYS A 49 -4.31 6.35 -9.19
CA LYS A 49 -4.58 5.65 -10.47
C LYS A 49 -3.98 6.35 -11.71
N HIS A 50 -3.05 7.28 -11.51
CA HIS A 50 -2.34 7.98 -12.59
C HIS A 50 -1.15 7.20 -13.13
N ALA A 51 -0.68 6.17 -12.41
CA ALA A 51 0.35 5.25 -12.87
C ALA A 51 0.20 3.89 -12.17
N LYS A 52 0.75 2.84 -12.79
CA LYS A 52 0.88 1.53 -12.14
C LYS A 52 2.31 1.35 -11.63
N PRO A 53 2.54 0.65 -10.50
CA PRO A 53 3.88 0.28 -10.07
C PRO A 53 4.54 -0.65 -11.09
N SER A 54 5.86 -0.56 -11.21
CA SER A 54 6.63 -1.53 -12.00
C SER A 54 6.61 -2.92 -11.32
N PRO A 55 6.96 -4.00 -12.02
CA PRO A 55 7.07 -5.33 -11.41
C PRO A 55 7.96 -5.35 -10.16
N LEU A 56 9.10 -4.66 -10.20
CA LEU A 56 10.00 -4.53 -9.04
C LEU A 56 9.35 -3.78 -7.87
N ALA A 57 8.59 -2.73 -8.15
CA ALA A 57 7.87 -2.01 -7.10
C ALA A 57 6.74 -2.88 -6.50
N MET A 58 6.05 -3.65 -7.33
CA MET A 58 5.04 -4.62 -6.90
C MET A 58 5.61 -5.68 -5.97
N GLU A 59 6.78 -6.24 -6.29
CA GLU A 59 7.47 -7.21 -5.43
C GLU A 59 7.74 -6.64 -4.03
N LYS A 60 8.23 -5.39 -3.96
CA LYS A 60 8.46 -4.71 -2.68
C LYS A 60 7.17 -4.46 -1.89
N ILE A 61 6.10 -4.07 -2.57
CA ILE A 61 4.77 -3.85 -1.97
C ILE A 61 4.24 -5.17 -1.38
N GLU A 62 4.33 -6.27 -2.13
CA GLU A 62 3.90 -7.60 -1.67
C GLU A 62 4.76 -8.11 -0.51
N ALA A 63 6.07 -7.90 -0.56
CA ALA A 63 6.97 -8.24 0.54
C ALA A 63 6.60 -7.47 1.82
N LEU A 64 6.26 -6.18 1.70
CA LEU A 64 5.83 -5.36 2.82
C LEU A 64 4.49 -5.86 3.41
N ALA A 65 3.51 -6.20 2.55
CA ALA A 65 2.24 -6.77 2.97
C ALA A 65 2.41 -8.12 3.69
N LYS A 66 3.26 -9.01 3.18
CA LYS A 66 3.58 -10.30 3.83
C LYS A 66 4.21 -10.10 5.22
N ARG A 67 5.04 -9.08 5.41
CA ARG A 67 5.64 -8.77 6.71
C ARG A 67 4.60 -8.29 7.73
N LEU A 68 3.60 -7.52 7.30
CA LEU A 68 2.50 -7.09 8.16
C LEU A 68 1.73 -8.30 8.71
N HIS A 69 1.29 -9.21 7.84
CA HIS A 69 0.56 -10.41 8.28
C HIS A 69 1.37 -11.30 9.21
N LYS A 70 2.69 -11.42 9.02
CA LYS A 70 3.54 -12.18 9.96
C LYS A 70 3.64 -11.53 11.34
N ALA A 71 3.63 -10.20 11.40
CA ALA A 71 3.73 -9.46 12.66
C ALA A 71 2.43 -9.52 13.48
N GLU A 72 1.27 -9.66 12.83
CA GLU A 72 -0.04 -9.79 13.52
C GLU A 72 -0.28 -11.19 14.12
N GLN A 73 0.50 -12.19 13.71
CA GLN A 73 0.32 -13.61 14.09
C GLN A 73 1.36 -14.10 15.11
N ALA A 74 2.25 -13.20 15.56
CA ALA A 74 3.29 -13.46 16.55
C ALA A 74 2.93 -12.79 17.88
#